data_AF-A0A2Z6QEH5-F1
#
_entry.id   AF-A0A2Z6QEH5-F1
#
_cell.length_a   1.000
_cell.length_b   1.000
_cell.length_c   1.000
_cell.angle_alpha   90.00
_cell.angle_beta   90.00
_cell.angle_gamma   90.00
#
_symmetry.space_group_name_H-M   'P 1'
#
loop_
_entity.id
_entity.type
_entity.pdbx_description
1 polymer ?
#
loop_
_entity_poly.entity_id
_entity_poly.type
_entity_poly.pdbx_seq_one_letter_code
_entity_poly.pdbx_strand_id
1 'polypeptide(L)'
;MNEPVLQAIVEGLLPQIYRIPELSLVMDGKKQKGSGRFGYLDIFVVKGAGDYNISLELKYVSLVGLIKKQKDEYGTNDLKDLDKTLAKENEELLLNRPYSFWSKEHNKMNQITISETLEKGINQLKSYMNVIAQGKPTDYFSSGIFDKRVKITKSNPNELKGFVILVIGFRRILWRPVEEVMSNYSYNKI
;
A
#
# COMPACT_ATOMS: atom_id res chain seq x y z
N MET A 1 -0.46 -3.30 16.61
CA MET A 1 -0.40 -2.43 15.42
C MET A 1 -1.32 -3.02 14.36
N ASN A 2 -1.89 -2.19 13.50
CA ASN A 2 -2.68 -2.57 12.32
C ASN A 2 -2.34 -1.59 11.18
N GLU A 3 -2.90 -1.79 9.98
CA GLU A 3 -2.59 -0.94 8.81
C GLU A 3 -2.88 0.56 9.04
N PRO A 4 -4.02 0.98 9.63
CA PRO A 4 -4.25 2.40 9.95
C PRO A 4 -3.19 3.01 10.87
N VAL A 5 -2.72 2.25 11.88
CA VAL A 5 -1.64 2.72 12.78
C VAL A 5 -0.31 2.80 12.03
N LEU A 6 0.00 1.83 11.17
CA LEU A 6 1.19 1.88 10.31
C LEU A 6 1.16 3.10 9.40
N GLN A 7 0.03 3.38 8.77
CA GLN A 7 -0.13 4.55 7.91
C GLN A 7 0.10 5.84 8.70
N ALA A 8 -0.50 5.99 9.89
CA ALA A 8 -0.28 7.16 10.73
C ALA A 8 1.20 7.38 11.10
N ILE A 9 1.95 6.29 11.33
CA ILE A 9 3.40 6.35 11.58
C ILE A 9 4.16 6.83 10.34
N VAL A 10 3.92 6.20 9.18
CA VAL A 10 4.61 6.57 7.93
C VAL A 10 4.28 8.00 7.54
N GLU A 11 3.02 8.40 7.65
CA GLU A 11 2.58 9.78 7.48
C GLU A 11 3.35 10.73 8.41
N GLY A 12 3.45 10.41 9.70
CA GLY A 12 4.17 11.23 10.68
C GLY A 12 5.65 11.47 10.35
N LEU A 13 6.27 10.58 9.57
CA LEU A 13 7.66 10.69 9.13
C LEU A 13 7.82 11.50 7.83
N LEU A 14 6.74 11.66 7.05
CA LEU A 14 6.78 12.37 5.77
C LEU A 14 6.41 13.85 5.92
N PRO A 15 7.08 14.77 5.20
CA PRO A 15 6.72 16.17 5.20
C PRO A 15 5.26 16.40 4.79
N GLN A 16 4.51 17.10 5.63
CA GLN A 16 3.08 17.34 5.42
C GLN A 16 2.79 18.06 4.09
N ILE A 17 3.70 18.93 3.65
CA ILE A 17 3.55 19.72 2.41
C ILE A 17 3.60 18.87 1.13
N TYR A 18 4.15 17.65 1.19
CA TYR A 18 4.30 16.78 0.02
C TYR A 18 3.45 15.52 0.08
N ARG A 19 3.00 15.09 1.26
CA ARG A 19 2.23 13.85 1.41
C ARG A 19 0.73 14.03 1.22
N ILE A 20 0.09 13.10 0.53
CA ILE A 20 -1.35 13.02 0.32
C ILE A 20 -1.79 11.61 0.72
N PRO A 21 -2.24 11.43 1.97
CA PRO A 21 -2.73 10.15 2.42
C PRO A 21 -4.09 9.82 1.80
N GLU A 22 -4.33 8.54 1.55
CA GLU A 22 -5.55 8.00 0.93
C GLU A 22 -5.90 8.76 -0.36
N LEU A 23 -4.95 8.80 -1.30
CA LEU A 23 -5.17 9.47 -2.59
C LEU A 23 -6.33 8.78 -3.30
N SER A 24 -7.41 9.54 -3.53
CA SER A 24 -8.64 9.03 -4.12
C SER A 24 -8.52 8.89 -5.64
N LEU A 25 -8.84 7.70 -6.15
CA LEU A 25 -8.73 7.34 -7.57
C LEU A 25 -10.06 6.81 -8.10
N VAL A 26 -10.39 7.15 -9.35
CA VAL A 26 -11.36 6.39 -10.15
C VAL A 26 -10.59 5.31 -10.88
N MET A 27 -10.70 4.08 -10.39
CA MET A 27 -10.02 2.91 -10.95
C MET A 27 -10.63 2.49 -12.28
N ASP A 28 -11.95 2.45 -12.32
CA ASP A 28 -12.72 2.08 -13.51
C ASP A 28 -14.01 2.92 -13.54
N GLY A 29 -14.00 3.99 -14.35
CA GLY A 29 -15.14 4.89 -14.48
C GLY A 29 -16.38 4.24 -15.11
N LYS A 30 -16.25 3.06 -15.73
CA LYS A 30 -17.39 2.29 -16.29
C LYS A 30 -18.15 1.50 -15.22
N LYS A 31 -17.53 1.24 -14.07
CA LYS A 31 -18.18 0.53 -12.95
C LYS A 31 -19.09 1.45 -12.16
N GLN A 32 -20.12 0.86 -11.55
CA GLN A 32 -20.99 1.57 -10.61
C GLN A 32 -20.30 1.82 -9.27
N LYS A 33 -20.81 2.78 -8.50
CA LYS A 33 -20.32 3.03 -7.14
C LYS A 33 -20.53 1.76 -6.28
N GLY A 34 -19.48 1.34 -5.57
CA GLY A 34 -19.51 0.14 -4.73
C GLY A 34 -19.07 -1.16 -5.41
N SER A 35 -18.89 -1.18 -6.74
CA SER A 35 -18.45 -2.39 -7.47
C SER A 35 -16.97 -2.39 -7.86
N GLY A 36 -16.13 -1.63 -7.14
CA GLY A 36 -14.70 -1.46 -7.43
C GLY A 36 -14.38 -0.30 -8.39
N ARG A 37 -15.30 0.66 -8.53
CA ARG A 37 -15.09 1.91 -9.28
C ARG A 37 -13.97 2.79 -8.70
N PHE A 38 -13.86 2.83 -7.38
CA PHE A 38 -12.93 3.70 -6.67
C PHE A 38 -11.82 2.89 -5.99
N GLY A 39 -10.66 3.53 -5.83
CA GLY A 39 -9.51 3.00 -5.11
C GLY A 39 -8.84 4.11 -4.33
N TYR A 40 -8.07 3.73 -3.31
CA TYR A 40 -7.36 4.65 -2.44
C TYR A 40 -5.93 4.15 -2.30
N LEU A 41 -4.99 4.93 -2.83
CA LEU A 41 -3.57 4.68 -2.60
C LEU A 41 -3.22 5.19 -1.21
N ASP A 42 -2.55 4.38 -0.40
CA ASP A 42 -2.31 4.69 1.02
C ASP A 42 -1.60 6.04 1.20
N ILE A 43 -0.51 6.28 0.48
CA ILE A 43 0.18 7.58 0.50
C ILE A 43 0.75 7.91 -0.88
N PHE A 44 0.41 9.09 -1.39
CA PHE A 44 1.08 9.70 -2.53
C PHE A 44 1.96 10.86 -2.09
N VAL A 45 3.22 10.86 -2.47
CA VAL A 45 4.17 11.94 -2.19
C VAL A 45 4.42 12.67 -3.50
N VAL A 46 3.94 13.91 -3.58
CA VAL A 46 4.20 14.76 -4.75
C VAL A 46 5.67 15.19 -4.78
N LYS A 47 6.21 15.31 -6.00
CA LYS A 47 7.56 15.82 -6.24
C LYS A 47 7.67 17.24 -5.68
N GLY A 48 8.27 17.35 -4.49
CA GLY A 48 8.62 18.62 -3.86
C GLY A 48 9.92 19.18 -4.45
N ALA A 49 10.94 19.34 -3.59
CA ALA A 49 12.31 19.64 -4.03
C ALA A 49 13.08 18.43 -4.59
N GLY A 50 12.55 17.21 -4.42
CA GLY A 50 13.14 15.99 -4.99
C GLY A 50 12.77 15.78 -6.46
N ASP A 51 13.20 14.65 -7.04
CA ASP A 51 13.07 14.42 -8.50
C ASP A 51 11.84 13.62 -8.94
N TYR A 52 11.13 12.97 -8.01
CA TYR A 52 10.09 12.00 -8.35
C TYR A 52 8.83 12.14 -7.51
N ASN A 53 7.69 11.79 -8.13
CA ASN A 53 6.46 11.50 -7.40
C ASN A 53 6.53 10.05 -6.93
N ILE A 54 6.18 9.80 -5.66
CA ILE A 54 6.30 8.48 -5.05
C ILE A 54 4.92 7.99 -4.61
N SER A 55 4.55 6.79 -5.06
CA SER A 55 3.35 6.09 -4.62
C SER A 55 3.75 5.03 -3.59
N LEU A 56 3.14 5.05 -2.41
CA LEU A 56 3.40 4.09 -1.35
C LEU A 56 2.15 3.27 -1.07
N GLU A 57 2.31 1.95 -1.11
CA GLU A 57 1.33 0.98 -0.63
C GLU A 57 1.88 0.32 0.63
N LEU A 58 1.10 0.29 1.70
CA LEU A 58 1.49 -0.21 3.00
C LEU A 58 0.74 -1.52 3.27
N LYS A 59 1.47 -2.54 3.73
CA LYS A 59 0.89 -3.81 4.15
C LYS A 59 1.38 -4.17 5.55
N TYR A 60 0.48 -4.73 6.35
CA TYR A 60 0.80 -5.18 7.70
C TYR A 60 0.51 -6.66 7.92
N VAL A 61 1.52 -7.40 8.35
CA VAL A 61 1.39 -8.79 8.79
C VAL A 61 1.50 -8.84 10.31
N SER A 62 0.38 -9.16 10.96
CA SER A 62 0.31 -9.23 12.42
C SER A 62 0.95 -10.50 12.99
N LEU A 63 1.60 -10.39 14.15
CA LEU A 63 2.13 -11.57 14.87
C LEU A 63 1.02 -12.57 15.23
N VAL A 64 -0.16 -12.06 15.57
CA VAL A 64 -1.35 -12.86 15.85
C VAL A 64 -1.71 -13.74 14.65
N GLY A 65 -1.74 -13.18 13.45
CA GLY A 65 -2.03 -13.95 12.24
C GLY A 65 -0.96 -14.97 11.87
N LEU A 66 0.28 -14.77 12.31
CA LEU A 66 1.39 -15.71 12.10
C LEU A 66 1.40 -16.87 13.11
N ILE A 67 1.01 -16.62 14.37
CA ILE A 67 1.07 -17.63 15.44
C ILE A 67 -0.17 -18.52 15.52
N LYS A 68 -1.33 -18.06 15.01
CA LYS A 68 -2.65 -18.68 15.21
C LYS A 68 -2.79 -20.14 14.77
N LYS A 69 -1.88 -20.65 13.93
CA LYS A 69 -1.84 -22.07 13.50
C LYS A 69 -0.73 -22.88 14.15
N GLN A 70 0.24 -22.22 14.76
CA GLN A 70 1.34 -22.87 15.49
C GLN A 70 0.91 -23.22 16.91
N LYS A 71 -0.04 -22.46 17.48
CA LYS A 71 -0.47 -22.59 18.86
C LYS A 71 -1.93 -22.13 19.01
N ASP A 72 -2.77 -22.94 19.63
CA ASP A 72 -4.18 -22.61 19.88
C ASP A 72 -4.33 -21.52 20.95
N GLU A 73 -3.46 -21.55 21.97
CA GLU A 73 -3.39 -20.54 23.03
C GLU A 73 -2.01 -19.87 23.05
N TYR A 74 -1.95 -18.54 22.92
CA TYR A 74 -0.71 -17.79 22.98
C TYR A 74 -0.87 -16.52 23.82
N GLY A 75 0.19 -16.21 24.57
CA GLY A 75 0.26 -15.01 25.40
C GLY A 75 1.23 -13.96 24.85
N THR A 76 1.42 -12.89 25.62
CA THR A 76 2.33 -11.80 25.26
C THR A 76 3.78 -12.26 25.11
N ASN A 77 4.24 -13.22 25.94
CA ASN A 77 5.60 -13.76 25.85
C ASN A 77 5.82 -14.51 24.54
N ASP A 78 4.85 -15.33 24.11
CA ASP A 78 4.93 -16.05 22.84
C ASP A 78 5.04 -15.08 21.65
N LEU A 79 4.23 -14.02 21.64
CA LEU A 79 4.29 -12.99 20.60
C LEU A 79 5.63 -12.24 20.63
N LYS A 80 6.15 -11.91 21.82
CA LYS A 80 7.45 -11.24 21.97
C LYS A 80 8.60 -12.09 21.43
N ASP A 81 8.57 -13.39 21.67
CA ASP A 81 9.61 -14.32 21.21
C ASP A 81 9.48 -14.66 19.72
N LEU A 82 8.25 -14.75 19.20
CA LEU A 82 8.01 -14.79 17.76
C LEU A 82 8.61 -13.55 17.08
N ASP A 83 8.31 -12.34 17.57
CA ASP A 83 8.82 -11.10 16.96
C ASP A 83 10.35 -10.99 16.98
N LYS A 84 11.01 -11.51 18.02
CA LYS A 84 12.48 -11.61 18.06
C LYS A 84 13.01 -12.62 17.05
N THR A 85 12.30 -13.73 16.85
CA THR A 85 12.65 -14.77 15.88
C THR A 85 12.56 -14.21 14.46
N LEU A 86 11.43 -13.57 14.12
CA LEU A 86 11.21 -12.96 12.80
C LEU A 86 12.27 -11.90 12.45
N ALA A 87 12.80 -11.18 13.45
CA ALA A 87 13.84 -10.18 13.23
C ALA A 87 15.16 -10.78 12.70
N LYS A 88 15.45 -12.04 13.06
CA LYS A 88 16.69 -12.76 12.70
C LYS A 88 16.52 -13.70 11.51
N GLU A 89 15.28 -14.01 11.15
CA GLU A 89 14.98 -14.93 10.06
C GLU A 89 15.38 -14.35 8.71
N ASN A 90 15.88 -15.21 7.82
CA ASN A 90 16.19 -14.79 6.46
C ASN A 90 14.89 -14.48 5.70
N GLU A 91 15.00 -13.67 4.65
CA GLU A 91 13.83 -13.17 3.93
C GLU A 91 13.04 -14.29 3.23
N GLU A 92 13.70 -15.30 2.68
CA GLU A 92 13.04 -16.41 1.99
C GLU A 92 12.14 -17.22 2.92
N LEU A 93 12.66 -17.63 4.08
CA LEU A 93 11.88 -18.33 5.11
C LEU A 93 10.74 -17.46 5.63
N LEU A 94 11.01 -16.18 5.86
CA LEU A 94 10.02 -15.22 6.32
C LEU A 94 8.86 -15.08 5.32
N LEU A 95 9.16 -14.90 4.04
CA LEU A 95 8.16 -14.75 2.97
C LEU A 95 7.29 -16.00 2.80
N ASN A 96 7.83 -17.18 3.07
CA ASN A 96 7.11 -18.45 2.99
C ASN A 96 6.23 -18.75 4.22
N ARG A 97 6.26 -17.91 5.28
CA ARG A 97 5.43 -18.15 6.46
C ARG A 97 3.93 -18.05 6.13
N PRO A 98 3.12 -18.99 6.66
CA PRO A 98 1.68 -18.89 6.58
C PRO A 98 1.18 -17.74 7.45
N TYR A 99 0.27 -16.95 6.89
CA TYR A 99 -0.39 -15.82 7.51
C TYR A 99 -1.91 -16.02 7.44
N SER A 100 -2.54 -16.02 8.61
CA SER A 100 -3.98 -16.20 8.76
C SER A 100 -4.66 -14.90 9.15
N PHE A 101 -5.75 -14.55 8.45
CA PHE A 101 -6.53 -13.35 8.74
C PHE A 101 -8.02 -13.59 8.53
N TRP A 102 -8.87 -12.78 9.16
CA TRP A 102 -10.31 -12.85 8.95
C TRP A 102 -10.70 -12.07 7.68
N SER A 103 -11.27 -12.75 6.69
CA SER A 103 -11.84 -12.10 5.52
C SER A 103 -13.28 -11.69 5.80
N LYS A 104 -13.54 -10.37 5.82
CA LYS A 104 -14.91 -9.85 5.98
C LYS A 104 -15.80 -10.23 4.81
N GLU A 105 -15.27 -10.21 3.60
CA GLU A 105 -15.99 -10.54 2.36
C GLU A 105 -16.51 -11.99 2.37
N HIS A 106 -15.67 -12.94 2.77
CA HIS A 106 -16.00 -14.37 2.76
C HIS A 106 -16.51 -14.87 4.11
N ASN A 107 -16.59 -13.98 5.12
CA ASN A 107 -16.96 -14.28 6.50
C ASN A 107 -16.24 -15.51 7.08
N LYS A 108 -14.94 -15.67 6.77
CA LYS A 108 -14.14 -16.83 7.18
C LYS A 108 -12.67 -16.47 7.39
N MET A 109 -11.97 -17.34 8.11
CA MET A 109 -10.50 -17.30 8.19
C MET A 109 -9.93 -17.69 6.83
N ASN A 110 -9.13 -16.81 6.25
CA ASN A 110 -8.31 -17.10 5.09
C ASN A 110 -6.85 -17.28 5.52
N GLN A 111 -6.12 -18.08 4.74
CA GLN A 111 -4.70 -18.31 4.92
C GLN A 111 -4.01 -18.05 3.58
N ILE A 112 -2.92 -17.29 3.64
CA ILE A 112 -2.01 -16.99 2.53
C ILE A 112 -0.58 -17.02 3.07
N THR A 113 0.43 -16.82 2.24
CA THR A 113 1.79 -16.54 2.70
C THR A 113 2.05 -15.05 2.85
N ILE A 114 3.15 -14.70 3.51
CA ILE A 114 3.65 -13.32 3.52
C ILE A 114 3.99 -12.87 2.09
N SER A 115 4.59 -13.74 1.27
CA SER A 115 4.86 -13.44 -0.16
C SER A 115 3.59 -13.11 -0.94
N GLU A 116 2.51 -13.87 -0.78
CA GLU A 116 1.23 -13.57 -1.44
C GLU A 116 0.65 -12.22 -0.99
N THR A 117 0.86 -11.83 0.27
CA THR A 117 0.46 -10.50 0.76
C THR A 117 1.25 -9.39 0.05
N LEU A 118 2.57 -9.57 -0.08
CA LEU A 118 3.47 -8.64 -0.76
C LEU A 118 3.10 -8.50 -2.25
N GLU A 119 2.92 -9.62 -2.95
CA GLU A 119 2.55 -9.65 -4.37
C GLU A 119 1.20 -8.98 -4.65
N LYS A 120 0.21 -9.16 -3.76
CA LYS A 120 -1.07 -8.44 -3.85
C LYS A 120 -0.87 -6.92 -3.73
N GLY A 121 -0.04 -6.47 -2.80
CA GLY A 121 0.32 -5.05 -2.68
C GLY A 121 1.03 -4.52 -3.92
N ILE A 122 1.95 -5.28 -4.50
CA ILE A 122 2.69 -4.93 -5.73
C ILE A 122 1.72 -4.74 -6.90
N ASN A 123 0.82 -5.70 -7.11
CA ASN A 123 -0.16 -5.64 -8.20
C ASN A 123 -1.18 -4.50 -8.02
N GLN A 124 -1.59 -4.25 -6.78
CA GLN A 124 -2.46 -3.13 -6.43
C GLN A 124 -1.77 -1.79 -6.74
N LEU A 125 -0.53 -1.61 -6.30
CA LEU A 125 0.23 -0.39 -6.51
C LEU A 125 0.50 -0.11 -8.00
N LYS A 126 0.85 -1.15 -8.79
CA LYS A 126 0.97 -1.04 -10.26
C LYS A 126 -0.33 -0.51 -10.88
N SER A 127 -1.47 -1.04 -10.45
CA SER A 127 -2.78 -0.61 -10.93
C SER A 127 -3.06 0.85 -10.58
N TYR A 128 -2.72 1.28 -9.36
CA TYR A 128 -2.87 2.67 -8.93
C TYR A 128 -1.97 3.62 -9.72
N MET A 129 -0.70 3.29 -9.92
CA MET A 129 0.23 4.13 -10.68
C MET A 129 -0.21 4.32 -12.14
N ASN A 130 -0.75 3.27 -12.78
CA ASN A 130 -1.31 3.36 -14.12
C ASN A 130 -2.54 4.29 -14.19
N VAL A 131 -3.34 4.37 -13.13
CA VAL A 131 -4.49 5.28 -13.05
C VAL A 131 -4.02 6.71 -12.76
N ILE A 132 -3.04 6.89 -11.86
CA ILE A 132 -2.42 8.20 -11.58
C ILE A 132 -1.86 8.81 -12.87
N ALA A 133 -1.16 8.00 -13.68
CA ALA A 133 -0.56 8.44 -14.93
C ALA A 133 -1.56 8.99 -15.97
N GLN A 134 -2.85 8.64 -15.86
CA GLN A 134 -3.92 9.16 -16.72
C GLN A 134 -4.32 10.61 -16.37
N GLY A 135 -3.90 11.13 -15.21
CA GLY A 135 -4.17 12.49 -14.77
C GLY A 135 -5.58 12.65 -14.21
N LYS A 136 -6.25 13.76 -14.53
CA LYS A 136 -7.62 14.03 -14.08
C LYS A 136 -8.64 13.33 -14.99
N PRO A 137 -9.70 12.70 -14.44
CA PRO A 137 -10.83 12.22 -15.22
C PRO A 137 -11.41 13.34 -16.11
N THR A 138 -11.57 13.06 -17.40
CA THR A 138 -12.19 13.98 -18.38
C THR A 138 -13.71 14.03 -18.23
N ASP A 139 -14.30 12.92 -17.82
CA ASP A 139 -15.73 12.74 -17.63
C ASP A 139 -16.02 11.67 -16.57
N TYR A 140 -17.31 11.39 -16.34
CA TYR A 140 -17.74 10.39 -15.36
C TYR A 140 -17.28 8.96 -15.68
N PHE A 141 -17.05 8.60 -16.95
CA PHE A 141 -16.69 7.24 -17.35
C PHE A 141 -15.18 7.02 -17.45
N SER A 142 -14.39 8.09 -17.38
CA SER A 142 -12.94 8.06 -17.39
C SER A 142 -12.31 7.73 -16.03
N SER A 143 -11.18 7.05 -16.07
CA SER A 143 -10.33 6.78 -14.89
C SER A 143 -9.33 7.92 -14.67
N GLY A 144 -8.80 8.01 -13.45
CA GLY A 144 -7.81 9.02 -13.08
C GLY A 144 -7.88 9.42 -11.61
N ILE A 145 -7.14 10.47 -11.24
CA ILE A 145 -7.11 11.02 -9.89
C ILE A 145 -8.41 11.79 -9.61
N PHE A 146 -9.11 11.38 -8.56
CA PHE A 146 -10.33 12.01 -8.07
C PHE A 146 -10.11 12.58 -6.67
N ASP A 147 -9.11 13.44 -6.55
CA ASP A 147 -8.72 14.06 -5.29
C ASP A 147 -8.52 15.56 -5.44
N LYS A 148 -9.31 16.35 -4.71
CA LYS A 148 -9.26 17.82 -4.76
C LYS A 148 -7.97 18.41 -4.18
N ARG A 149 -7.21 17.62 -3.41
CA ARG A 149 -5.94 18.04 -2.80
C ARG A 149 -4.78 18.03 -3.80
N VAL A 150 -5.00 17.50 -5.01
CA VAL A 150 -3.99 17.43 -6.07
C VAL A 150 -4.35 18.38 -7.20
N LYS A 151 -3.46 19.33 -7.48
CA LYS A 151 -3.44 20.07 -8.75
C LYS A 151 -2.67 19.25 -9.78
N ILE A 152 -3.33 18.98 -10.91
CA ILE A 152 -2.78 18.20 -12.01
C ILE A 152 -2.68 19.12 -13.23
N THR A 153 -1.50 19.24 -13.81
CA THR A 153 -1.25 20.05 -15.00
C THR A 153 -0.45 19.24 -16.02
N LYS A 154 -0.72 19.43 -17.31
CA LYS A 154 0.11 18.81 -18.37
C LYS A 154 1.57 19.27 -18.21
N SER A 155 2.50 18.34 -18.39
CA SER A 155 3.93 18.60 -18.30
C SER A 155 4.68 17.75 -19.32
N ASN A 156 6.01 17.93 -19.38
CA ASN A 156 6.88 16.93 -19.98
C ASN A 156 6.73 15.58 -19.26
N PRO A 157 7.01 14.47 -19.97
CA PRO A 157 7.02 13.14 -19.36
C PRO A 157 7.87 13.13 -18.07
N ASN A 158 7.33 12.54 -17.02
CA ASN A 158 8.02 12.32 -15.75
C ASN A 158 7.72 10.92 -15.21
N GLU A 159 8.63 10.44 -14.36
CA GLU A 159 8.56 9.11 -13.75
C GLU A 159 7.74 9.15 -12.45
N LEU A 160 6.75 8.27 -12.39
CA LEU A 160 6.13 7.84 -11.14
C LEU A 160 6.92 6.64 -10.61
N LYS A 161 7.42 6.73 -9.38
CA LYS A 161 8.02 5.59 -8.67
C LYS A 161 7.05 5.05 -7.64
N GLY A 162 7.14 3.76 -7.35
CA GLY A 162 6.28 3.14 -6.35
C GLY A 162 7.04 2.15 -5.50
N PHE A 163 6.65 2.08 -4.22
CA PHE A 163 7.16 1.11 -3.26
C PHE A 163 6.03 0.49 -2.47
N VAL A 164 6.06 -0.83 -2.33
CA VAL A 164 5.28 -1.52 -1.31
C VAL A 164 6.14 -1.63 -0.06
N ILE A 165 5.64 -1.14 1.07
CA ILE A 165 6.28 -1.28 2.37
C ILE A 165 5.48 -2.31 3.17
N LEU A 166 6.12 -3.43 3.47
CA LEU A 166 5.53 -4.53 4.22
C LEU A 166 6.15 -4.58 5.62
N VAL A 167 5.33 -4.32 6.64
CA VAL A 167 5.75 -4.45 8.03
C VAL A 167 5.23 -5.75 8.62
N ILE A 168 6.13 -6.54 9.19
CA ILE A 168 5.86 -7.86 9.76
C ILE A 168 6.16 -7.80 11.25
N GLY A 169 5.13 -7.99 12.07
CA GLY A 169 5.24 -7.86 13.52
C GLY A 169 5.52 -6.43 13.96
N PHE A 170 6.59 -6.21 14.71
CA PHE A 170 7.01 -4.88 15.16
C PHE A 170 8.43 -4.50 14.70
N ARG A 171 9.25 -5.48 14.31
CA ARG A 171 10.68 -5.26 14.06
C ARG A 171 11.11 -5.42 12.62
N ARG A 172 10.33 -6.13 11.79
CA ARG A 172 10.78 -6.50 10.46
C ARG A 172 10.02 -5.68 9.41
N ILE A 173 10.78 -5.01 8.56
CA ILE A 173 10.27 -4.22 7.43
C ILE A 173 10.93 -4.77 6.18
N LEU A 174 10.12 -5.14 5.20
CA LEU A 174 10.54 -5.42 3.84
C LEU A 174 9.97 -4.34 2.93
N TRP A 175 10.64 -4.10 1.81
CA TRP A 175 10.11 -3.25 0.77
C TRP A 175 10.41 -3.83 -0.61
N ARG A 176 9.56 -3.48 -1.58
CA ARG A 176 9.75 -3.82 -3.00
C ARG A 176 9.42 -2.62 -3.87
N PRO A 177 10.29 -2.28 -4.84
CA PRO A 177 9.93 -1.33 -5.86
C PRO A 177 8.94 -1.98 -6.83
N VAL A 178 8.08 -1.17 -7.44
CA VAL A 178 7.33 -1.52 -8.64
C VAL A 178 7.94 -0.82 -9.84
N GLU A 179 7.67 -1.37 -11.03
CA GLU A 179 8.09 -0.77 -12.30
C GLU A 179 7.61 0.68 -12.40
N GLU A 180 8.49 1.53 -12.91
CA GLU A 180 8.23 2.96 -13.06
C GLU A 180 7.16 3.18 -14.13
N VAL A 181 6.28 4.16 -13.90
CA VAL A 181 5.22 4.51 -14.85
C VAL A 181 5.45 5.93 -15.34
N MET A 182 5.52 6.09 -16.66
CA MET A 182 5.64 7.41 -17.28
C MET A 182 4.31 8.15 -17.23
N SER A 183 4.36 9.44 -16.87
CA SER A 183 3.21 10.32 -16.85
C SER A 183 3.50 11.64 -17.54
N ASN A 184 2.52 12.17 -18.29
CA ASN A 184 2.59 13.48 -18.94
C ASN A 184 1.97 14.60 -18.08
N TYR A 185 1.94 14.40 -16.77
CA TYR A 185 1.34 15.34 -15.82
C TYR A 185 2.26 15.63 -14.65
N SER A 186 2.29 16.88 -14.21
CA SER A 186 2.88 17.28 -12.93
C SER A 186 1.80 17.33 -11.86
N TYR A 187 2.16 16.90 -10.65
CA TYR A 187 1.27 16.83 -9.49
C TYR A 187 1.76 17.77 -8.41
N ASN A 188 0.88 18.63 -7.91
CA ASN A 188 1.19 19.52 -6.80
C ASN A 188 0.10 19.41 -5.75
N LYS A 189 0.47 19.42 -4.48
CA LYS A 189 -0.48 19.48 -3.38
C LYS A 189 -1.05 20.91 -3.26
N ILE A 190 -2.36 21.04 -3.07
CA ILE A 190 -3.08 22.29 -2.80
C ILE A 190 -3.33 22.45 -1.31
#